data_AF-A0A8S1AGP4-F1
#
_entry.id   AF-A0A8S1AGP4-F1
#
_cell.length_a   1.000
_cell.length_b   1.000
_cell.length_c   1.000
_cell.angle_alpha   90.00
_cell.angle_beta   90.00
_cell.angle_gamma   90.00
#
_symmetry.space_group_name_H-M   'P 1'
#
loop_
_entity.id
_entity.type
_entity.pdbx_description
1 polymer ?
#
loop_
_entity_poly.entity_id
_entity_poly.type
_entity_poly.pdbx_seq_one_letter_code
_entity_poly.pdbx_strand_id
1 'polypeptide(L)'
;MPPVMYMDSYELCQQDTDALYCMSEYVLVSDKPSPLLTMIQEFSEHSVSHYNHTKLRYGTCITQTCQKFYDLFDSDLKLILEACLNETLSTKYDLKVRILNDIHCKQPGTVMKDIDQLDIIVGIIFTILLIANIVGSLTDYHSGMKAENIVFKLLKCFSLIRNWKKLMALDADVSDPRSESLNGLHGIRYLAVDMQLYIAGVIFFLSCRSSRSRKIALSLLFLAGMIMPASHVYFQDLDGIQLITPEETLSLFATDPHFNNIYTRFHTNIIGYVIGMALGYLVYHWQTQRIDVKQWQKPIYRILYYSSVLLGLWCGYIGSIFYQDAPRQPLYVRVLCAAFIKPIFGFFIAILLIGLIFKFEDRYRGFLEWNVWRRTSRLTYSAYLLHFSLIRIIITMRTSTIQVDTTHTVKTTLTLLTMTFITALVFWLLVEAPFSNIMKEYLSTTKRKDKKKNKIK
;
A
#
# COMPACT_ATOMS: atom_id res chain seq x y z
N MET A 1 3.15 -34.69 -5.79
CA MET A 1 2.55 -34.23 -4.53
C MET A 1 1.07 -33.90 -4.79
N PRO A 2 0.18 -34.03 -3.80
CA PRO A 2 -1.18 -33.49 -3.89
C PRO A 2 -1.16 -31.99 -4.18
N PRO A 3 -2.16 -31.43 -4.90
CA PRO A 3 -2.24 -29.99 -5.11
C PRO A 3 -2.52 -29.29 -3.77
N VAL A 4 -1.84 -28.17 -3.51
CA VAL A 4 -1.97 -27.39 -2.26
C VAL A 4 -3.37 -26.76 -2.14
N MET A 5 -3.89 -26.24 -3.25
CA MET A 5 -5.20 -25.62 -3.33
C MET A 5 -6.03 -26.34 -4.38
N TYR A 6 -7.27 -26.68 -4.02
CA TYR A 6 -8.25 -27.27 -4.91
C TYR A 6 -9.63 -26.74 -4.54
N MET A 7 -10.40 -26.27 -5.52
CA MET A 7 -11.72 -25.70 -5.28
C MET A 7 -12.68 -26.31 -6.30
N ASP A 8 -13.70 -27.01 -5.82
CA ASP A 8 -14.85 -27.37 -6.63
C ASP A 8 -15.52 -26.10 -7.18
N SER A 9 -16.25 -26.23 -8.29
CA SER A 9 -16.95 -25.08 -8.86
C SER A 9 -18.05 -24.61 -7.90
N TYR A 10 -17.79 -23.51 -7.20
CA TYR A 10 -18.75 -22.89 -6.29
C TYR A 10 -20.06 -22.55 -7.01
N GLU A 11 -19.98 -22.02 -8.23
CA GLU A 11 -21.16 -21.65 -9.03
C GLU A 11 -22.03 -22.85 -9.38
N LEU A 12 -21.42 -23.98 -9.77
CA LEU A 12 -22.17 -25.20 -10.09
C LEU A 12 -22.75 -25.86 -8.84
N CYS A 13 -22.00 -25.86 -7.73
CA CYS A 13 -22.49 -26.38 -6.46
C CYS A 13 -23.73 -25.62 -5.97
N GLN A 14 -23.76 -24.30 -6.15
CA GLN A 14 -24.86 -23.45 -5.69
C GLN A 14 -26.13 -23.53 -6.55
N GLN A 15 -26.13 -24.27 -7.66
CA GLN A 15 -27.34 -24.47 -8.48
C GLN A 15 -28.35 -25.40 -7.81
N ASP A 16 -27.87 -26.34 -7.00
CA ASP A 16 -28.73 -27.25 -6.23
C ASP A 16 -29.22 -26.54 -4.96
N THR A 17 -30.50 -26.67 -4.62
CA THR A 17 -31.12 -25.96 -3.48
C THR A 17 -30.63 -26.44 -2.11
N ASP A 18 -30.18 -27.69 -2.02
CA ASP A 18 -29.73 -28.32 -0.79
C ASP A 18 -28.20 -28.46 -0.71
N ALA A 19 -27.47 -27.82 -1.62
CA ALA A 19 -26.01 -27.95 -1.67
C ALA A 19 -25.32 -27.44 -0.40
N LEU A 20 -24.16 -28.02 -0.09
CA LEU A 20 -23.32 -27.57 1.00
C LEU A 20 -21.89 -27.47 0.50
N TYR A 21 -21.41 -26.23 0.32
CA TYR A 21 -20.04 -25.96 -0.09
C TYR A 21 -19.19 -25.63 1.13
N CYS A 22 -18.12 -26.38 1.36
CA CYS A 22 -17.28 -26.22 2.55
C CYS A 22 -15.82 -25.99 2.18
N MET A 23 -15.21 -25.01 2.84
CA MET A 23 -13.78 -24.77 2.79
C MET A 23 -13.13 -25.24 4.09
N SER A 24 -12.04 -25.98 3.96
CA SER A 24 -11.30 -26.51 5.11
C SER A 24 -9.82 -26.62 4.81
N GLU A 25 -9.02 -26.53 5.88
CA GLU A 25 -7.57 -26.70 5.85
C GLU A 25 -7.20 -28.06 6.44
N TYR A 26 -6.46 -28.86 5.68
CA TYR A 26 -6.05 -30.20 6.01
C TYR A 26 -4.53 -30.27 6.20
N VAL A 27 -4.07 -31.16 7.07
CA VAL A 27 -2.66 -31.56 7.18
C VAL A 27 -2.49 -32.98 6.67
N LEU A 28 -1.45 -33.22 5.88
CA LEU A 28 -1.07 -34.55 5.42
C LEU A 28 -0.48 -35.36 6.57
N VAL A 29 -0.96 -36.58 6.72
CA VAL A 29 -0.50 -37.57 7.70
C VAL A 29 -0.34 -38.93 7.03
N SER A 30 0.45 -39.80 7.66
CA SER A 30 0.60 -41.19 7.21
C SER A 30 0.64 -42.10 8.43
N ASP A 31 -0.08 -43.22 8.38
CA ASP A 31 -0.10 -44.20 9.48
C ASP A 31 1.19 -45.05 9.50
N LYS A 32 1.93 -45.05 8.39
CA LYS A 32 3.20 -45.76 8.21
C LYS A 32 4.28 -44.77 7.76
N PRO A 33 5.58 -45.08 7.95
CA PRO A 33 6.65 -44.29 7.36
C PRO A 33 6.45 -44.17 5.84
N SER A 34 6.27 -42.93 5.35
CA SER A 34 6.03 -42.65 3.93
C SER A 34 7.17 -41.78 3.40
N PRO A 35 8.02 -42.32 2.49
CA PRO A 35 9.08 -41.52 1.85
C PRO A 35 8.53 -40.28 1.13
N LEU A 36 7.30 -40.37 0.60
CA LEU A 36 6.62 -39.25 -0.04
C LEU A 36 6.30 -38.14 0.97
N LEU A 37 5.83 -38.48 2.17
CA LEU A 37 5.53 -37.49 3.19
C LEU A 37 6.81 -36.79 3.67
N THR A 38 7.90 -37.54 3.85
CA THR A 38 9.21 -36.97 4.20
C THR A 38 9.73 -36.03 3.12
N MET A 39 9.67 -36.42 1.84
CA MET A 39 10.02 -35.54 0.73
C MET A 39 9.16 -34.26 0.69
N ILE A 40 7.85 -34.38 0.96
CA ILE A 40 6.95 -33.22 1.03
C ILE A 40 7.36 -32.30 2.19
N GLN A 41 7.71 -32.86 3.35
CA GLN A 41 8.17 -32.10 4.52
C GLN A 41 9.46 -31.34 4.18
N GLU A 42 10.49 -32.03 3.68
CA GLU A 42 11.76 -31.43 3.27
C GLU A 42 11.58 -30.33 2.21
N PHE A 43 10.72 -30.56 1.21
CA PHE A 43 10.41 -29.54 0.20
C PHE A 43 9.70 -28.31 0.79
N SER A 44 8.84 -28.53 1.79
CA SER A 44 8.04 -27.50 2.46
C SER A 44 8.79 -26.73 3.55
N GLU A 45 9.97 -27.21 3.98
CA GLU A 45 10.84 -26.48 4.90
C GLU A 45 11.34 -25.16 4.29
N HIS A 46 11.38 -25.07 2.95
CA HIS A 46 11.73 -23.87 2.21
C HIS A 46 10.53 -22.90 2.05
N SER A 47 10.04 -22.34 3.16
CA SER A 47 8.84 -21.47 3.19
C SER A 47 8.96 -20.15 2.42
N VAL A 48 10.18 -19.71 2.11
CA VAL A 48 10.43 -18.45 1.39
C VAL A 48 10.02 -18.55 -0.08
N SER A 49 10.34 -19.67 -0.73
CA SER A 49 10.11 -19.89 -2.16
C SER A 49 9.00 -20.90 -2.45
N HIS A 50 8.66 -21.78 -1.51
CA HIS A 50 7.65 -22.82 -1.69
C HIS A 50 6.42 -22.62 -0.80
N TYR A 51 5.26 -23.07 -1.30
CA TYR A 51 4.08 -23.29 -0.45
C TYR A 51 4.35 -24.46 0.50
N ASN A 52 3.77 -24.46 1.70
CA ASN A 52 3.82 -25.64 2.55
C ASN A 52 2.90 -26.72 2.00
N HIS A 53 3.48 -27.69 1.29
CA HIS A 53 2.75 -28.80 0.69
C HIS A 53 2.23 -29.82 1.71
N THR A 54 2.60 -29.70 3.00
CA THR A 54 1.99 -30.51 4.07
C THR A 54 0.58 -30.03 4.43
N LYS A 55 0.24 -28.78 4.10
CA LYS A 55 -1.07 -28.17 4.35
C LYS A 55 -1.83 -28.02 3.04
N LEU A 56 -3.07 -28.52 3.01
CA LEU A 56 -3.95 -28.46 1.85
C LEU A 56 -5.17 -27.60 2.17
N ARG A 57 -5.59 -26.74 1.24
CA ARG A 57 -6.77 -25.86 1.39
C ARG A 57 -7.78 -26.16 0.32
N TYR A 58 -8.77 -26.98 0.67
CA TYR A 58 -9.74 -27.48 -0.31
C TYR A 58 -11.12 -26.87 -0.06
N GLY A 59 -11.77 -26.46 -1.13
CA GLY A 59 -13.19 -26.12 -1.16
C GLY A 59 -13.95 -27.23 -1.87
N THR A 60 -14.85 -27.90 -1.17
CA THR A 60 -15.53 -29.09 -1.66
C THR A 60 -17.04 -28.90 -1.63
N CYS A 61 -17.71 -29.27 -2.72
CA CYS A 61 -19.16 -29.39 -2.75
C CYS A 61 -19.55 -30.74 -2.14
N ILE A 62 -19.98 -30.76 -0.88
CA ILE A 62 -20.17 -32.00 -0.13
C ILE A 62 -21.27 -32.87 -0.75
N THR A 63 -22.37 -32.24 -1.17
CA THR A 63 -23.55 -32.93 -1.72
C THR A 63 -23.30 -33.58 -3.07
N GLN A 64 -22.27 -33.14 -3.81
CA GLN A 64 -21.91 -33.71 -5.12
C GLN A 64 -20.67 -34.60 -4.99
N THR A 65 -19.57 -34.06 -4.46
CA THR A 65 -18.25 -34.71 -4.45
C THR A 65 -18.14 -35.77 -3.34
N CYS A 66 -18.76 -35.54 -2.19
CA CYS A 66 -18.66 -36.40 -1.01
C CYS A 66 -19.98 -37.08 -0.62
N GLN A 67 -20.92 -37.19 -1.56
CA GLN A 67 -22.28 -37.69 -1.31
C GLN A 67 -22.30 -39.02 -0.54
N LYS A 68 -21.43 -39.96 -0.95
CA LYS A 68 -21.27 -41.27 -0.30
C LYS A 68 -21.09 -41.19 1.22
N PHE A 69 -20.32 -40.21 1.70
CA PHE A 69 -20.01 -40.04 3.12
C PHE A 69 -21.00 -39.13 3.83
N TYR A 70 -21.59 -38.20 3.10
CA TYR A 70 -22.65 -37.33 3.61
C TYR A 70 -23.85 -38.13 4.15
N ASP A 71 -24.24 -39.20 3.45
CA ASP A 71 -25.34 -40.07 3.87
C ASP A 71 -24.97 -41.02 5.03
N LEU A 72 -23.67 -41.27 5.27
CA LEU A 72 -23.16 -42.25 6.24
C LEU A 72 -22.91 -41.66 7.63
N PHE A 73 -22.46 -40.42 7.71
CA PHE A 73 -22.07 -39.77 8.96
C PHE A 73 -23.05 -38.65 9.26
N ASP A 74 -23.98 -38.91 10.17
CA ASP A 74 -25.09 -38.06 10.66
C ASP A 74 -24.73 -36.57 10.89
N SER A 75 -24.47 -35.84 9.80
CA SER A 75 -23.99 -34.45 9.75
C SER A 75 -22.63 -34.13 10.42
N ASP A 76 -21.79 -35.13 10.78
CA ASP A 76 -20.41 -34.84 11.24
C ASP A 76 -19.51 -34.48 10.06
N LEU A 77 -19.55 -33.20 9.74
CA LEU A 77 -18.83 -32.56 8.66
C LEU A 77 -17.32 -32.84 8.66
N LYS A 78 -16.71 -32.98 9.84
CA LYS A 78 -15.27 -33.26 9.94
C LYS A 78 -14.96 -34.66 9.45
N LEU A 79 -15.74 -35.65 9.90
CA LEU A 79 -15.59 -37.04 9.48
C LEU A 79 -15.92 -37.22 7.99
N ILE A 80 -16.96 -36.56 7.49
CA ILE A 80 -17.34 -36.60 6.07
C ILE A 80 -16.18 -36.14 5.18
N LEU A 81 -15.64 -34.96 5.48
CA LEU A 81 -14.58 -34.35 4.68
C LEU A 81 -13.26 -35.12 4.77
N GLU A 82 -12.87 -35.56 5.97
CA GLU A 82 -11.68 -36.40 6.14
C GLU A 82 -11.83 -37.74 5.41
N ALA A 83 -12.95 -38.45 5.56
CA ALA A 83 -13.18 -39.74 4.90
C ALA A 83 -13.19 -39.61 3.37
N CYS A 84 -13.88 -38.59 2.86
CA CYS A 84 -13.96 -38.30 1.42
C CYS A 84 -12.58 -38.03 0.81
N LEU A 85 -11.79 -37.17 1.44
CA LEU A 85 -10.47 -36.84 0.93
C LEU A 85 -9.46 -37.99 1.14
N ASN A 86 -9.59 -38.75 2.24
CA ASN A 86 -8.77 -39.94 2.50
C ASN A 86 -8.98 -41.04 1.46
N GLU A 87 -10.20 -41.27 0.96
CA GLU A 87 -10.45 -42.26 -0.10
C GLU A 87 -9.63 -41.94 -1.36
N THR A 88 -9.60 -40.66 -1.74
CA THR A 88 -8.85 -40.20 -2.93
C THR A 88 -7.33 -40.22 -2.70
N LEU A 89 -6.86 -39.65 -1.59
CA LEU A 89 -5.43 -39.52 -1.32
C LEU A 89 -4.76 -40.84 -0.95
N SER A 90 -5.46 -41.72 -0.23
CA SER A 90 -4.92 -43.04 0.15
C SER A 90 -4.72 -43.89 -1.10
N THR A 91 -5.64 -43.84 -2.07
CA THR A 91 -5.54 -44.61 -3.31
C THR A 91 -4.42 -44.11 -4.22
N LYS A 92 -4.27 -42.78 -4.33
CA LYS A 92 -3.34 -42.17 -5.29
C LYS A 92 -1.93 -41.95 -4.76
N TYR A 93 -1.78 -41.71 -3.45
CA TYR A 93 -0.51 -41.29 -2.84
C TYR A 93 -0.12 -42.09 -1.59
N ASP A 94 -0.95 -43.02 -1.11
CA ASP A 94 -0.78 -43.71 0.19
C ASP A 94 -0.62 -42.71 1.36
N LEU A 95 -1.38 -41.61 1.30
CA LEU A 95 -1.41 -40.55 2.30
C LEU A 95 -2.83 -40.35 2.82
N LYS A 96 -2.93 -39.85 4.05
CA LYS A 96 -4.17 -39.46 4.70
C LYS A 96 -4.13 -37.99 5.09
N VAL A 97 -5.26 -37.46 5.51
CA VAL A 97 -5.43 -36.08 5.96
C VAL A 97 -6.12 -36.02 7.31
N ARG A 98 -5.87 -34.93 8.03
CA ARG A 98 -6.64 -34.49 9.19
C ARG A 98 -6.97 -33.02 9.06
N ILE A 99 -8.13 -32.59 9.53
CA ILE A 99 -8.53 -31.18 9.53
C ILE A 99 -7.82 -30.43 10.67
N LEU A 100 -7.21 -29.29 10.34
CA LEU A 100 -6.46 -28.44 11.28
C LEU A 100 -7.35 -27.40 12.00
N ASN A 101 -8.19 -26.70 11.25
CA ASN A 101 -8.94 -25.50 11.67
C ASN A 101 -10.45 -25.67 11.45
N ASP A 102 -11.22 -24.68 11.89
CA ASP A 102 -12.68 -24.62 11.72
C ASP A 102 -13.09 -24.75 10.24
N ILE A 103 -14.18 -25.47 10.01
CA ILE A 103 -14.73 -25.74 8.69
C ILE A 103 -15.72 -24.63 8.35
N HIS A 104 -15.52 -23.95 7.23
CA HIS A 104 -16.39 -22.87 6.79
C HIS A 104 -17.32 -23.37 5.68
N CYS A 105 -18.58 -23.60 6.01
CA CYS A 105 -19.58 -24.07 5.07
C CYS A 105 -20.58 -22.99 4.69
N LYS A 106 -21.08 -23.07 3.46
CA LYS A 106 -22.08 -22.18 2.92
C LYS A 106 -23.14 -22.94 2.12
N GLN A 107 -24.41 -22.65 2.42
CA GLN A 107 -25.58 -23.20 1.74
C GLN A 107 -26.14 -22.21 0.70
N PRO A 108 -26.79 -22.71 -0.37
CA PRO A 108 -27.59 -21.92 -1.30
C PRO A 108 -28.55 -20.99 -0.58
N GLY A 109 -28.64 -19.74 -1.05
CA GLY A 109 -29.54 -18.75 -0.45
C GLY A 109 -29.04 -18.10 0.84
N THR A 110 -27.92 -18.54 1.45
CA THR A 110 -27.20 -17.68 2.40
C THR A 110 -26.60 -16.52 1.62
N VAL A 111 -27.26 -15.36 1.76
CA VAL A 111 -27.01 -14.12 1.01
C VAL A 111 -25.50 -13.83 0.96
N MET A 112 -25.02 -13.35 -0.21
CA MET A 112 -23.71 -12.71 -0.30
C MET A 112 -23.65 -11.64 0.79
N LYS A 113 -22.91 -11.91 1.87
CA LYS A 113 -22.59 -11.02 3.00
C LYS A 113 -23.56 -9.83 3.11
N ASP A 114 -24.52 -9.90 4.05
CA ASP A 114 -25.53 -8.86 4.28
C ASP A 114 -24.93 -7.48 4.06
N ILE A 115 -25.49 -6.73 3.09
CA ILE A 115 -25.13 -5.34 2.85
C ILE A 115 -25.27 -4.63 4.19
N ASP A 116 -24.14 -4.31 4.81
CA ASP A 116 -24.16 -3.76 6.15
C ASP A 116 -24.55 -2.28 6.08
N GLN A 117 -24.84 -1.69 7.23
CA GLN A 117 -25.20 -0.27 7.27
C GLN A 117 -24.10 0.63 6.68
N LEU A 118 -22.83 0.20 6.77
CA LEU A 118 -21.70 0.93 6.22
C LEU A 118 -21.71 0.90 4.70
N ASP A 119 -21.99 -0.26 4.08
CA ASP A 119 -22.10 -0.43 2.65
C ASP A 119 -23.21 0.47 2.05
N ILE A 120 -24.37 0.53 2.72
CA ILE A 120 -25.46 1.44 2.33
C ILE A 120 -25.02 2.90 2.42
N ILE A 121 -24.40 3.31 3.53
CA ILE A 121 -23.91 4.68 3.73
C ILE A 121 -22.91 5.06 2.65
N VAL A 122 -21.95 4.18 2.35
CA VAL A 122 -20.94 4.40 1.30
C VAL A 122 -21.60 4.51 -0.07
N GLY A 123 -22.56 3.64 -0.39
CA GLY A 123 -23.34 3.70 -1.62
C GLY A 123 -24.09 5.02 -1.78
N ILE A 124 -24.71 5.53 -0.71
CA ILE A 124 -25.38 6.84 -0.69
C ILE A 124 -24.37 7.96 -0.95
N ILE A 125 -23.22 7.95 -0.27
CA ILE A 125 -22.17 8.97 -0.44
C ILE A 125 -21.68 9.01 -1.89
N PHE A 126 -21.40 7.85 -2.49
CA PHE A 126 -20.96 7.78 -3.89
C PHE A 126 -22.04 8.25 -4.86
N THR A 127 -23.30 7.91 -4.61
CA THR A 127 -24.43 8.38 -5.42
C THR A 127 -24.55 9.91 -5.35
N ILE A 128 -24.47 10.50 -4.16
CA ILE A 128 -24.49 11.95 -3.96
C ILE A 128 -23.33 12.63 -4.69
N LEU A 129 -22.11 12.09 -4.58
CA LEU A 129 -20.93 12.63 -5.26
C LEU A 129 -21.08 12.56 -6.78
N LEU A 130 -21.60 11.46 -7.32
CA LEU A 130 -21.85 11.30 -8.75
C LEU A 130 -22.87 12.33 -9.25
N ILE A 131 -24.00 12.48 -8.55
CA ILE A 131 -25.00 13.50 -8.86
C ILE A 131 -24.41 14.90 -8.78
N ALA A 132 -23.61 15.21 -7.75
CA ALA A 132 -22.97 16.50 -7.59
C ALA A 132 -22.00 16.83 -8.75
N ASN A 133 -21.24 15.84 -9.23
CA ASN A 133 -20.36 16.01 -10.40
C ASN A 133 -21.14 16.21 -11.69
N ILE A 134 -22.24 15.47 -11.89
CA ILE A 134 -23.11 15.62 -13.08
C ILE A 134 -23.76 17.01 -13.06
N VAL A 135 -24.45 17.38 -11.98
CA VAL A 135 -25.12 18.68 -11.82
C VAL A 135 -24.10 19.82 -11.88
N GLY A 136 -22.96 19.69 -11.22
CA GLY A 136 -21.88 20.67 -11.27
C GLY A 136 -21.34 20.90 -12.68
N SER A 137 -21.20 19.84 -13.47
CA SER A 137 -20.73 19.93 -14.86
C SER A 137 -21.81 20.51 -15.79
N LEU A 138 -23.07 20.09 -15.65
CA LEU A 138 -24.19 20.62 -16.42
C LEU A 138 -24.44 22.09 -16.12
N THR A 139 -24.36 22.50 -14.86
CA THR A 139 -24.51 23.91 -14.47
C THR A 139 -23.38 24.77 -15.01
N ASP A 140 -22.15 24.29 -15.02
CA ASP A 140 -21.00 25.01 -15.60
C ASP A 140 -21.10 25.11 -17.12
N TYR A 141 -21.60 24.08 -17.80
CA TYR A 141 -21.82 24.08 -19.25
C TYR A 141 -22.92 25.06 -19.68
N HIS A 142 -24.08 25.04 -19.00
CA HIS A 142 -25.23 25.89 -19.36
C HIS A 142 -25.13 27.31 -18.81
N SER A 143 -24.57 27.48 -17.60
CA SER A 143 -24.51 28.78 -16.94
C SER A 143 -23.24 29.52 -17.34
N GLY A 144 -23.26 30.12 -18.54
CA GLY A 144 -22.29 31.13 -18.95
C GLY A 144 -22.20 32.26 -17.91
N MET A 145 -21.20 32.16 -17.02
CA MET A 145 -20.67 33.17 -16.09
C MET A 145 -21.59 33.93 -15.10
N LYS A 146 -22.93 33.82 -15.09
CA LYS A 146 -23.78 34.84 -14.43
C LYS A 146 -24.47 34.55 -13.07
N ALA A 147 -24.28 33.40 -12.42
CA ALA A 147 -24.93 33.13 -11.11
C ALA A 147 -23.98 33.29 -9.90
N GLU A 148 -24.26 34.28 -9.03
CA GLU A 148 -23.42 34.64 -7.86
C GLU A 148 -23.79 33.94 -6.54
N ASN A 149 -24.86 33.13 -6.49
CA ASN A 149 -25.28 32.47 -5.25
C ASN A 149 -24.25 31.42 -4.79
N ILE A 150 -24.10 31.28 -3.47
CA ILE A 150 -23.18 30.32 -2.83
C ILE A 150 -23.39 28.89 -3.36
N VAL A 151 -24.65 28.48 -3.56
CA VAL A 151 -24.98 27.15 -4.09
C VAL A 151 -24.40 26.93 -5.48
N PHE A 152 -24.51 27.89 -6.39
CA PHE A 152 -23.91 27.80 -7.73
C PHE A 152 -22.38 27.79 -7.66
N LYS A 153 -21.77 28.54 -6.74
CA LYS A 153 -20.32 28.49 -6.53
C LYS A 153 -19.85 27.11 -6.07
N LEU A 154 -20.58 26.50 -5.13
CA LEU A 154 -20.29 25.16 -4.63
C LEU A 154 -20.50 24.10 -5.71
N LEU A 155 -21.58 24.17 -6.49
CA LEU A 155 -21.83 23.23 -7.59
C LEU A 155 -20.72 23.30 -8.65
N LYS A 156 -20.22 24.49 -8.98
CA LYS A 156 -19.09 24.67 -9.90
C LYS A 156 -17.77 24.08 -9.38
N CYS A 157 -17.63 23.80 -8.09
CA CYS A 157 -16.46 23.07 -7.58
C CYS A 157 -16.43 21.61 -8.07
N PHE A 158 -17.60 21.03 -8.32
CA PHE A 158 -17.78 19.66 -8.83
C PHE A 158 -17.80 19.57 -10.37
N SER A 159 -17.57 20.67 -11.10
CA SER A 159 -17.50 20.63 -12.57
C SER A 159 -16.27 19.85 -13.04
N LEU A 160 -16.52 18.76 -13.77
CA LEU A 160 -15.48 17.92 -14.37
C LEU A 160 -14.67 18.70 -15.41
N ILE A 161 -15.33 19.54 -16.22
CA ILE A 161 -14.67 20.35 -17.25
C ILE A 161 -13.68 21.31 -16.61
N ARG A 162 -14.08 21.97 -15.52
CA ARG A 162 -13.23 22.92 -14.80
C ARG A 162 -12.09 22.22 -14.07
N ASN A 163 -12.36 21.07 -13.44
CA ASN A 163 -11.34 20.28 -12.77
C ASN A 163 -10.32 19.70 -13.77
N TRP A 164 -10.77 19.27 -14.95
CA TRP A 164 -9.89 18.83 -16.04
C TRP A 164 -8.98 19.96 -16.53
N LYS A 165 -9.55 21.14 -16.79
CA LYS A 165 -8.76 22.34 -17.16
C LYS A 165 -7.74 22.68 -16.08
N LYS A 166 -8.14 22.62 -14.79
CA LYS A 166 -7.23 22.83 -13.67
C LYS A 166 -6.09 21.82 -13.64
N LEU A 167 -6.37 20.53 -13.89
CA LEU A 167 -5.35 19.48 -13.95
C LEU A 167 -4.33 19.74 -15.07
N MET A 168 -4.81 20.17 -16.23
CA MET A 168 -4.00 20.41 -17.43
C MET A 168 -3.33 21.79 -17.47
N ALA A 169 -3.76 22.73 -16.63
CA ALA A 169 -3.18 24.06 -16.57
C ALA A 169 -1.70 24.03 -16.15
N LEU A 170 -0.84 24.67 -16.94
CA LEU A 170 0.54 24.97 -16.60
C LEU A 170 0.54 26.15 -15.60
N ASP A 171 1.26 26.04 -14.48
CA ASP A 171 1.21 27.02 -13.39
C ASP A 171 1.65 28.47 -13.76
N ALA A 172 2.05 28.72 -15.02
CA ALA A 172 2.26 30.08 -15.51
C ALA A 172 0.96 30.93 -15.48
N ASP A 173 -0.21 30.31 -15.45
CA ASP A 173 -1.52 30.98 -15.52
C ASP A 173 -2.23 31.14 -14.15
N VAL A 174 -1.67 30.60 -13.07
CA VAL A 174 -2.26 30.69 -11.71
C VAL A 174 -1.20 31.10 -10.69
N SER A 175 -0.76 32.36 -10.80
CA SER A 175 -0.02 33.09 -9.77
C SER A 175 -0.90 33.40 -8.55
N ASP A 176 -1.50 32.38 -7.91
CA ASP A 176 -2.22 32.55 -6.66
C ASP A 176 -1.40 32.00 -5.47
N PRO A 177 -0.74 32.87 -4.67
CA PRO A 177 0.00 32.48 -3.47
C PRO A 177 -0.88 31.75 -2.42
N ARG A 178 -2.21 31.74 -2.58
CA ARG A 178 -3.13 30.91 -1.78
C ARG A 178 -2.98 29.41 -2.04
N SER A 179 -2.52 28.99 -3.23
CA SER A 179 -2.27 27.60 -3.59
C SER A 179 -1.11 27.00 -2.78
N GLU A 180 -0.03 27.77 -2.60
CA GLU A 180 1.17 27.35 -1.86
C GLU A 180 0.88 27.16 -0.36
N SER A 181 0.01 27.99 0.24
CA SER A 181 -0.35 27.87 1.66
C SER A 181 -1.15 26.62 2.01
N LEU A 182 -1.75 25.96 1.00
CA LEU A 182 -2.56 24.75 1.16
C LEU A 182 -1.77 23.46 0.88
N ASN A 183 -0.55 23.54 0.34
CA ASN A 183 0.31 22.36 0.14
C ASN A 183 0.64 21.68 1.48
N GLY A 184 0.73 22.45 2.58
CA GLY A 184 0.87 21.90 3.94
C GLY A 184 -0.39 21.17 4.44
N LEU A 185 -1.57 21.50 3.91
CA LEU A 185 -2.85 20.86 4.25
C LEU A 185 -3.12 19.60 3.42
N HIS A 186 -2.49 19.46 2.25
CA HIS A 186 -2.45 18.19 1.52
C HIS A 186 -1.70 17.12 2.34
N GLY A 187 -0.76 17.51 3.21
CA GLY A 187 -0.10 16.61 4.17
C GLY A 187 -0.96 16.11 5.33
N ILE A 188 -2.13 16.72 5.58
CA ILE A 188 -3.03 16.33 6.69
C ILE A 188 -3.86 15.07 6.35
N ARG A 189 -3.87 14.64 5.09
CA ARG A 189 -4.75 13.56 4.62
C ARG A 189 -4.00 12.34 4.13
N TYR A 190 -3.14 11.77 4.93
CA TYR A 190 -2.46 10.54 4.55
C TYR A 190 -2.50 9.58 5.72
N LEU A 191 -2.67 8.29 5.39
CA LEU A 191 -2.63 7.07 6.20
C LEU A 191 -2.36 7.29 7.70
N ALA A 192 -3.07 6.61 8.61
CA ALA A 192 -2.96 6.81 10.07
C ALA A 192 -1.53 7.07 10.60
N VAL A 193 -0.51 6.38 10.05
CA VAL A 193 0.91 6.60 10.32
C VAL A 193 1.42 7.99 9.90
N ASP A 194 1.16 8.44 8.68
CA ASP A 194 1.65 9.72 8.15
C ASP A 194 1.00 10.90 8.87
N MET A 195 -0.28 10.78 9.24
CA MET A 195 -0.95 11.77 10.10
C MET A 195 -0.27 11.83 11.47
N GLN A 196 0.04 10.69 12.09
CA GLN A 196 0.75 10.63 13.37
C GLN A 196 2.15 11.26 13.27
N LEU A 197 2.89 10.95 12.21
CA LEU A 197 4.21 11.52 11.95
C LEU A 197 4.14 13.03 11.69
N TYR A 198 3.14 13.50 10.95
CA TYR A 198 2.89 14.93 10.73
C TYR A 198 2.64 15.67 12.05
N ILE A 199 1.74 15.15 12.89
CA ILE A 199 1.46 15.71 14.21
C ILE A 199 2.74 15.73 15.05
N ALA A 200 3.50 14.64 15.06
CA ALA A 200 4.78 14.56 15.76
C ALA A 200 5.78 15.61 15.26
N GLY A 201 5.85 15.84 13.94
CA GLY A 201 6.69 16.89 13.34
C GLY A 201 6.27 18.30 13.74
N VAL A 202 4.97 18.59 13.78
CA VAL A 202 4.46 19.89 14.26
C VAL A 202 4.83 20.10 15.73
N ILE A 203 4.60 19.10 16.59
CA ILE A 203 5.00 19.14 18.00
C ILE A 203 6.51 19.36 18.12
N PHE A 204 7.32 18.64 17.33
CA PHE A 204 8.76 18.81 17.26
C PHE A 204 9.16 20.25 16.92
N PHE A 205 8.59 20.85 15.87
CA PHE A 205 8.95 22.22 15.46
C PHE A 205 8.52 23.27 16.49
N LEU A 206 7.38 23.08 17.16
CA LEU A 206 6.89 23.98 18.21
C LEU A 206 7.72 23.89 19.49
N SER A 207 8.19 22.69 19.83
CA SER A 207 8.95 22.41 21.06
C SER A 207 10.43 22.77 20.89
N CYS A 208 11.03 22.43 19.75
CA CYS A 208 12.44 22.66 19.46
C CYS A 208 12.67 24.02 18.78
N ARG A 209 12.65 25.10 19.56
CA ARG A 209 12.85 26.47 19.04
C ARG A 209 14.30 26.82 18.70
N SER A 210 15.27 26.27 19.45
CA SER A 210 16.69 26.58 19.24
C SER A 210 17.37 25.62 18.26
N SER A 211 18.38 26.11 17.52
CA SER A 211 19.17 25.29 16.58
C SER A 211 19.86 24.11 17.27
N ARG A 212 20.34 24.29 18.51
CA ARG A 212 20.92 23.21 19.31
C ARG A 212 19.88 22.15 19.69
N SER A 213 18.71 22.57 20.18
CA SER A 213 17.62 21.66 20.53
C SER A 213 17.17 20.83 19.33
N ARG A 214 17.03 21.44 18.15
CA ARG A 214 16.67 20.73 16.91
C ARG A 214 17.68 19.65 16.54
N LYS A 215 18.98 19.95 16.59
CA LYS A 215 20.03 18.96 16.29
C LYS A 215 19.98 17.78 17.25
N ILE A 216 19.91 18.05 18.56
CA ILE A 216 19.84 17.00 19.59
C ILE A 216 18.59 16.15 19.39
N ALA A 217 17.42 16.77 19.23
CA ALA A 217 16.16 16.05 19.08
C ALA A 217 16.08 15.24 17.78
N LEU A 218 16.57 15.76 16.64
CA LEU A 218 16.66 14.99 15.40
C LEU A 218 17.61 13.79 15.54
N SER A 219 18.77 13.96 16.20
CA SER A 219 19.69 12.85 16.45
C SER A 219 19.06 11.77 17.34
N LEU A 220 18.34 12.18 18.40
CA LEU A 220 17.64 11.23 19.28
C LEU A 220 16.51 10.49 18.55
N LEU A 221 15.70 11.19 17.76
CA LEU A 221 14.64 10.58 16.95
C LEU A 221 15.19 9.67 15.85
N PHE A 222 16.34 10.02 15.27
CA PHE A 222 17.04 9.18 14.30
C PHE A 222 17.53 7.88 14.96
N LEU A 223 18.17 7.97 16.13
CA LEU A 223 18.58 6.80 16.90
C LEU A 223 17.38 5.94 17.29
N ALA A 224 16.30 6.55 17.78
CA ALA A 224 15.06 5.84 18.09
C ALA A 224 14.50 5.14 16.83
N GLY A 225 14.49 5.82 15.68
CA GLY A 225 14.03 5.27 14.42
C GLY A 225 14.85 4.10 13.88
N MET A 226 16.12 3.96 14.27
CA MET A 226 16.94 2.78 13.96
C MET A 226 16.71 1.65 14.96
N ILE A 227 16.59 1.99 16.25
CA ILE A 227 16.44 1.00 17.34
C ILE A 227 15.06 0.34 17.30
N MET A 228 14.00 1.08 16.98
CA MET A 228 12.62 0.58 16.97
C MET A 228 12.36 -0.59 16.00
N PRO A 229 12.70 -0.51 14.70
CA PRO A 229 12.54 -1.67 13.81
C PRO A 229 13.47 -2.83 14.21
N ALA A 230 14.68 -2.53 14.69
CA ALA A 230 15.63 -3.54 15.17
C ALA A 230 15.11 -4.31 16.40
N SER A 231 14.48 -3.61 17.35
CA SER A 231 13.89 -4.22 18.55
C SER A 231 12.69 -5.09 18.21
N HIS A 232 11.84 -4.65 17.28
CA HIS A 232 10.75 -5.47 16.76
C HIS A 232 11.26 -6.78 16.15
N VAL A 233 12.30 -6.71 15.32
CA VAL A 233 12.93 -7.89 14.72
C VAL A 233 13.55 -8.82 15.78
N TYR A 234 14.22 -8.26 16.78
CA TYR A 234 14.86 -9.03 17.85
C TYR A 234 13.85 -9.73 18.78
N PHE A 235 12.86 -9.00 19.30
CA PHE A 235 11.94 -9.52 20.32
C PHE A 235 10.81 -10.38 19.75
N GLN A 236 10.42 -10.15 18.50
CA GLN A 236 9.31 -10.87 17.87
C GLN A 236 9.76 -11.92 16.87
N ASP A 237 11.08 -12.17 16.77
CA ASP A 237 11.70 -13.09 15.80
C ASP A 237 11.19 -12.86 14.36
N LEU A 238 11.21 -11.60 13.90
CA LEU A 238 10.79 -11.21 12.55
C LEU A 238 11.98 -11.04 11.61
N ASP A 239 11.77 -11.07 10.30
CA ASP A 239 12.81 -10.90 9.30
C ASP A 239 13.18 -9.44 9.10
N GLY A 240 14.42 -9.20 8.65
CA GLY A 240 14.99 -7.85 8.51
C GLY A 240 14.32 -7.00 7.42
N ILE A 241 13.52 -7.64 6.57
CA ILE A 241 12.69 -7.03 5.53
C ILE A 241 11.30 -7.65 5.59
N GLN A 242 10.33 -7.00 4.95
CA GLN A 242 9.05 -7.63 4.70
C GLN A 242 9.23 -8.66 3.57
N LEU A 243 9.17 -9.94 3.95
CA LEU A 243 9.07 -11.05 3.02
C LEU A 243 7.60 -11.19 2.61
N ILE A 244 7.37 -11.47 1.33
CA ILE A 244 6.04 -11.84 0.84
C ILE A 244 6.18 -13.28 0.37
N THR A 245 5.97 -14.22 1.28
CA THR A 245 5.96 -15.64 0.94
C THR A 245 4.63 -16.02 0.27
N PRO A 246 4.59 -17.17 -0.44
CA PRO A 246 3.37 -17.62 -1.10
C PRO A 246 2.20 -17.81 -0.11
N GLU A 247 2.47 -18.24 1.11
CA GLU A 247 1.45 -18.40 2.17
C GLU A 247 1.01 -17.07 2.75
N GLU A 248 1.98 -16.21 3.09
CA GLU A 248 1.70 -14.88 3.65
C GLU A 248 0.92 -14.02 2.67
N THR A 249 1.08 -14.20 1.35
CA THR A 249 0.30 -13.48 0.34
C THR A 249 -1.22 -13.61 0.57
N LEU A 250 -1.68 -14.75 1.11
CA LEU A 250 -3.09 -15.01 1.39
C LEU A 250 -3.55 -14.36 2.71
N SER A 251 -2.66 -14.19 3.69
CA SER A 251 -2.95 -13.62 5.01
C SER A 251 -2.40 -12.20 5.24
N LEU A 252 -1.72 -11.63 4.23
CA LEU A 252 -0.86 -10.45 4.32
C LEU A 252 -1.56 -9.27 5.00
N PHE A 253 -2.82 -9.03 4.62
CA PHE A 253 -3.61 -7.90 5.10
C PHE A 253 -4.48 -8.22 6.33
N ALA A 254 -4.51 -9.48 6.78
CA ALA A 254 -5.37 -9.92 7.86
C ALA A 254 -4.57 -10.18 9.14
N THR A 255 -3.57 -11.05 9.08
CA THR A 255 -2.94 -11.60 10.29
C THR A 255 -1.41 -11.63 10.23
N ASP A 256 -0.80 -11.25 9.11
CA ASP A 256 0.66 -11.32 8.98
C ASP A 256 1.38 -10.41 10.01
N PRO A 257 2.21 -10.97 10.91
CA PRO A 257 2.89 -10.20 11.93
C PRO A 257 3.96 -9.26 11.35
N HIS A 258 4.57 -9.58 10.20
CA HIS A 258 5.56 -8.70 9.58
C HIS A 258 4.92 -7.40 9.09
N PHE A 259 3.81 -7.51 8.36
CA PHE A 259 3.02 -6.37 7.91
C PHE A 259 2.51 -5.56 9.11
N ASN A 260 1.91 -6.21 10.10
CA ASN A 260 1.26 -5.53 11.22
C ASN A 260 2.24 -4.89 12.22
N ASN A 261 3.46 -5.43 12.37
CA ASN A 261 4.41 -4.95 13.36
C ASN A 261 5.54 -4.10 12.80
N ILE A 262 6.00 -4.39 11.57
CA ILE A 262 7.12 -3.68 10.96
C ILE A 262 6.65 -2.68 9.91
N TYR A 263 5.70 -3.06 9.06
CA TYR A 263 5.27 -2.23 7.94
C TYR A 263 4.31 -1.12 8.37
N THR A 264 3.25 -1.43 9.13
CA THR A 264 2.15 -0.49 9.40
C THR A 264 2.32 0.38 10.63
N ARG A 265 3.29 0.11 11.52
CA ARG A 265 3.44 0.88 12.77
C ARG A 265 4.18 2.20 12.53
N PHE A 266 3.78 3.27 13.23
CA PHE A 266 4.38 4.59 12.97
C PHE A 266 5.83 4.70 13.46
N HIS A 267 6.15 4.12 14.63
CA HIS A 267 7.48 4.23 15.23
C HIS A 267 8.55 3.43 14.49
N THR A 268 8.17 2.41 13.72
CA THR A 268 9.07 1.67 12.82
C THR A 268 9.30 2.40 11.48
N ASN A 269 8.57 3.48 11.23
CA ASN A 269 8.66 4.30 10.02
C ASN A 269 9.14 5.75 10.25
N ILE A 270 9.37 6.13 11.51
CA ILE A 270 9.77 7.49 11.90
C ILE A 270 11.07 7.96 11.25
N ILE A 271 11.98 7.04 10.91
CA ILE A 271 13.32 7.38 10.40
C ILE A 271 13.29 8.12 9.07
N GLY A 272 12.42 7.71 8.13
CA GLY A 272 12.27 8.39 6.85
C GLY A 272 11.76 9.83 7.03
N TYR A 273 10.83 10.01 7.98
CA TYR A 273 10.29 11.31 8.35
C TYR A 273 11.36 12.23 8.97
N VAL A 274 12.19 11.71 9.86
CA VAL A 274 13.30 12.44 10.50
C VAL A 274 14.34 12.88 9.48
N ILE A 275 14.73 12.00 8.54
CA ILE A 275 15.65 12.32 7.45
C ILE A 275 15.06 13.44 6.57
N GLY A 276 13.78 13.34 6.22
CA GLY A 276 13.07 14.38 5.45
C GLY A 276 13.05 15.74 6.16
N MET A 277 12.75 15.76 7.47
CA MET A 277 12.79 17.00 8.27
C MET A 277 14.20 17.60 8.34
N ALA A 278 15.22 16.76 8.59
CA ALA A 278 16.61 17.19 8.64
C ALA A 278 17.06 17.78 7.29
N LEU A 279 16.71 17.12 6.19
CA LEU A 279 16.95 17.60 4.83
C LEU A 279 16.26 18.95 4.58
N GLY A 280 14.98 19.07 4.93
CA GLY A 280 14.24 20.33 4.75
C GLY A 280 14.87 21.51 5.52
N TYR A 281 15.31 21.26 6.76
CA TYR A 281 16.03 22.27 7.55
C TYR A 281 17.38 22.63 6.94
N LEU A 282 18.13 21.64 6.45
CA LEU A 282 19.42 21.85 5.78
C LEU A 282 19.27 22.70 4.50
N VAL A 283 18.33 22.32 3.64
CA VAL A 283 18.04 23.04 2.38
C VAL A 283 17.63 24.48 2.67
N TYR A 284 16.72 24.70 3.62
CA TYR A 284 16.29 26.05 4.01
C TYR A 284 17.47 26.91 4.48
N HIS A 285 18.34 26.34 5.32
CA HIS A 285 19.51 27.03 5.82
C HIS A 285 20.48 27.42 4.69
N TRP A 286 20.80 26.48 3.78
CA TRP A 286 21.69 26.72 2.65
C TRP A 286 21.14 27.72 1.64
N GLN A 287 19.83 27.69 1.38
CA GLN A 287 19.16 28.69 0.54
C GLN A 287 19.21 30.09 1.19
N THR A 288 19.02 30.17 2.50
CA THR A 288 19.11 31.45 3.24
C THR A 288 20.51 32.03 3.20
N GLN A 289 21.54 31.19 3.30
CA GLN A 289 22.95 31.60 3.25
C GLN A 289 23.47 31.85 1.82
N ARG A 290 22.66 31.58 0.78
CA ARG A 290 23.02 31.74 -0.64
C ARG A 290 24.38 31.12 -0.99
N ILE A 291 24.61 29.89 -0.54
CA ILE A 291 25.85 29.16 -0.79
C ILE A 291 26.12 29.06 -2.31
N ASP A 292 27.33 29.41 -2.74
CA ASP A 292 27.75 29.25 -4.14
C ASP A 292 27.98 27.76 -4.46
N VAL A 293 27.14 27.21 -5.34
CA VAL A 293 27.15 25.80 -5.73
C VAL A 293 28.20 25.47 -6.79
N LYS A 294 28.92 26.46 -7.34
CA LYS A 294 29.93 26.25 -8.40
C LYS A 294 31.01 25.27 -7.99
N GLN A 295 31.40 25.23 -6.72
CA GLN A 295 32.39 24.28 -6.23
C GLN A 295 31.93 22.82 -6.39
N TRP A 296 30.64 22.56 -6.25
CA TRP A 296 30.04 21.21 -6.31
C TRP A 296 29.75 20.74 -7.73
N GLN A 297 29.91 21.61 -8.72
CA GLN A 297 29.84 21.26 -10.14
C GLN A 297 31.17 20.72 -10.69
N LYS A 298 32.24 20.73 -9.88
CA LYS A 298 33.53 20.11 -10.25
C LYS A 298 33.35 18.60 -10.48
N PRO A 299 34.12 17.99 -11.40
CA PRO A 299 33.94 16.59 -11.80
C PRO A 299 34.02 15.61 -10.63
N ILE A 300 34.88 15.88 -9.64
CA ILE A 300 35.01 15.02 -8.45
C ILE A 300 33.71 14.91 -7.64
N TYR A 301 33.01 16.03 -7.39
CA TYR A 301 31.77 16.03 -6.63
C TYR A 301 30.62 15.42 -7.43
N ARG A 302 30.62 15.60 -8.76
CA ARG A 302 29.68 14.91 -9.65
C ARG A 302 29.88 13.39 -9.60
N ILE A 303 31.13 12.91 -9.65
CA ILE A 303 31.44 11.49 -9.50
C ILE A 303 30.95 10.97 -8.15
N LEU A 304 31.27 11.67 -7.04
CA LEU A 304 30.80 11.29 -5.70
C LEU A 304 29.27 11.21 -5.63
N TYR A 305 28.58 12.18 -6.24
CA TYR A 305 27.13 12.20 -6.32
C TYR A 305 26.59 10.98 -7.09
N TYR A 306 27.08 10.70 -8.30
CA TYR A 306 26.66 9.53 -9.07
C TYR A 306 26.96 8.22 -8.33
N SER A 307 28.13 8.10 -7.71
CA SER A 307 28.50 6.93 -6.91
C SER A 307 27.55 6.74 -5.73
N SER A 308 27.13 7.82 -5.06
CA SER A 308 26.15 7.72 -3.96
C SER A 308 24.76 7.27 -4.42
N VAL A 309 24.33 7.70 -5.62
CA VAL A 309 23.06 7.28 -6.23
C VAL A 309 23.13 5.80 -6.62
N LEU A 310 24.22 5.36 -7.26
CA LEU A 310 24.43 3.96 -7.62
C LEU A 310 24.54 3.05 -6.39
N LEU A 311 25.24 3.50 -5.35
CA LEU A 311 25.34 2.76 -4.10
C LEU A 311 23.96 2.61 -3.44
N GLY A 312 23.13 3.66 -3.44
CA GLY A 312 21.77 3.58 -2.92
C GLY A 312 20.89 2.59 -3.67
N LEU A 313 20.99 2.55 -5.01
CA LEU A 313 20.31 1.53 -5.84
C LEU A 313 20.82 0.13 -5.51
N TRP A 314 22.14 -0.04 -5.34
CA TRP A 314 22.75 -1.32 -4.99
C TRP A 314 22.34 -1.81 -3.59
N CYS A 315 22.21 -0.90 -2.61
CA CYS A 315 21.69 -1.24 -1.29
C CYS A 315 20.25 -1.78 -1.33
N GLY A 316 19.44 -1.38 -2.32
CA GLY A 316 18.12 -1.97 -2.57
C GLY A 316 18.19 -3.46 -2.93
N TYR A 317 19.29 -3.90 -3.55
CA TYR A 317 19.51 -5.31 -3.90
C TYR A 317 19.87 -6.19 -2.69
N ILE A 318 20.29 -5.61 -1.55
CA ILE A 318 20.63 -6.36 -0.33
C ILE A 318 19.44 -7.19 0.15
N GLY A 319 18.20 -6.73 -0.08
CA GLY A 319 16.99 -7.50 0.25
C GLY A 319 16.93 -8.88 -0.41
N SER A 320 17.61 -9.09 -1.55
CA SER A 320 17.64 -10.37 -2.25
C SER A 320 18.27 -11.51 -1.42
N ILE A 321 19.12 -11.21 -0.44
CA ILE A 321 19.72 -12.24 0.44
C ILE A 321 18.68 -12.99 1.27
N PHE A 322 17.53 -12.37 1.52
CA PHE A 322 16.43 -12.97 2.26
C PHE A 322 15.54 -13.86 1.37
N TYR A 323 15.72 -13.79 0.05
CA TYR A 323 15.01 -14.60 -0.95
C TYR A 323 15.86 -15.74 -1.53
N GLN A 324 17.07 -15.97 -0.99
CA GLN A 324 17.92 -17.08 -1.43
C GLN A 324 17.40 -18.41 -0.90
N ASP A 325 17.58 -19.49 -1.68
CA ASP A 325 17.32 -20.87 -1.26
C ASP A 325 18.40 -21.34 -0.27
N ALA A 326 18.44 -20.69 0.89
CA ALA A 326 19.39 -20.89 1.97
C ALA A 326 18.64 -20.91 3.32
N PRO A 327 19.22 -21.49 4.38
CA PRO A 327 18.63 -21.39 5.71
C PRO A 327 18.41 -19.94 6.12
N ARG A 328 17.38 -19.72 6.95
CA ARG A 328 17.00 -18.38 7.44
C ARG A 328 18.21 -17.63 7.95
N GLN A 329 18.34 -16.37 7.53
CA GLN A 329 19.48 -15.52 7.88
C GLN A 329 19.65 -15.42 9.41
N PRO A 330 20.89 -15.43 9.91
CA PRO A 330 21.13 -15.36 11.34
C PRO A 330 20.60 -14.05 11.93
N LEU A 331 20.22 -14.09 13.21
CA LEU A 331 19.51 -12.99 13.87
C LEU A 331 20.22 -11.63 13.73
N TYR A 332 21.54 -11.59 13.82
CA TYR A 332 22.30 -10.34 13.70
C TYR A 332 22.15 -9.70 12.31
N VAL A 333 22.09 -10.48 11.22
CA VAL A 333 21.87 -9.96 9.86
C VAL A 333 20.48 -9.35 9.76
N ARG A 334 19.47 -10.05 10.27
CA ARG A 334 18.07 -9.57 10.29
C ARG A 334 17.94 -8.25 11.04
N VAL A 335 18.52 -8.15 12.24
CA VAL A 335 18.49 -6.95 13.08
C VAL A 335 19.22 -5.79 12.40
N LEU A 336 20.42 -6.02 11.84
CA LEU A 336 21.19 -4.99 11.14
C LEU A 336 20.44 -4.50 9.88
N CYS A 337 19.89 -5.40 9.08
CA CYS A 337 19.09 -5.01 7.91
C CYS A 337 17.88 -4.16 8.32
N ALA A 338 17.14 -4.55 9.36
CA ALA A 338 15.99 -3.79 9.85
C ALA A 338 16.38 -2.38 10.34
N ALA A 339 17.54 -2.24 10.99
CA ALA A 339 18.04 -0.96 11.48
C ALA A 339 18.50 -0.03 10.33
N PHE A 340 19.18 -0.59 9.33
CA PHE A 340 19.93 0.22 8.35
C PHE A 340 19.25 0.40 6.99
N ILE A 341 18.38 -0.52 6.56
CA ILE A 341 17.84 -0.48 5.19
C ILE A 341 17.03 0.80 4.91
N LYS A 342 16.12 1.16 5.82
CA LYS A 342 15.29 2.38 5.71
C LYS A 342 16.12 3.66 5.75
N PRO A 343 17.08 3.87 6.69
CA PRO A 343 17.90 5.08 6.67
C PRO A 343 18.85 5.14 5.47
N ILE A 344 19.44 4.03 5.01
CA ILE A 344 20.25 4.01 3.79
C ILE A 344 19.41 4.50 2.60
N PHE A 345 18.20 3.97 2.44
CA PHE A 345 17.28 4.43 1.40
C PHE A 345 16.89 5.90 1.57
N GLY A 346 16.62 6.33 2.81
CA GLY A 346 16.30 7.73 3.12
C GLY A 346 17.44 8.70 2.77
N PHE A 347 18.68 8.34 3.09
CA PHE A 347 19.86 9.14 2.74
C PHE A 347 20.10 9.16 1.24
N PHE A 348 19.92 8.04 0.55
CA PHE A 348 19.96 7.97 -0.90
C PHE A 348 18.98 8.97 -1.55
N ILE A 349 17.72 8.96 -1.11
CA ILE A 349 16.71 9.92 -1.59
C ILE A 349 17.09 11.35 -1.21
N ALA A 350 17.60 11.58 0.00
CA ALA A 350 18.00 12.91 0.45
C ALA A 350 19.15 13.50 -0.39
N ILE A 351 20.17 12.71 -0.71
CA ILE A 351 21.29 13.12 -1.56
C ILE A 351 20.78 13.44 -2.97
N LEU A 352 19.94 12.58 -3.53
CA LEU A 352 19.32 12.80 -4.84
C LEU A 352 18.54 14.12 -4.88
N LEU A 353 17.73 14.41 -3.85
CA LEU A 353 16.99 15.67 -3.74
C LEU A 353 17.92 16.89 -3.61
N ILE A 354 18.99 16.81 -2.82
CA ILE A 354 19.99 17.89 -2.72
C ILE A 354 20.59 18.19 -4.10
N GLY A 355 20.99 17.14 -4.84
CA GLY A 355 21.57 17.28 -6.17
C GLY A 355 20.63 17.98 -7.16
N LEU A 356 19.32 17.68 -7.09
CA LEU A 356 18.30 18.32 -7.91
C LEU A 356 18.02 19.77 -7.51
N ILE A 357 17.87 20.06 -6.22
CA ILE A 357 17.55 21.41 -5.72
C ILE A 357 18.68 22.38 -6.01
N PHE A 358 19.93 21.97 -5.77
CA PHE A 358 21.11 22.81 -5.94
C PHE A 358 21.81 22.64 -7.30
N LYS A 359 21.24 21.82 -8.21
CA LYS A 359 21.66 21.70 -9.61
C LYS A 359 23.12 21.28 -9.77
N PHE A 360 23.49 20.15 -9.16
CA PHE A 360 24.85 19.60 -9.24
C PHE A 360 25.16 19.03 -10.63
N GLU A 361 24.13 18.51 -11.30
CA GLU A 361 24.18 17.91 -12.63
C GLU A 361 22.98 18.34 -13.48
N ASP A 362 23.10 18.19 -14.81
CA ASP A 362 22.07 18.59 -15.78
C ASP A 362 21.68 17.47 -16.77
N ARG A 363 22.26 16.27 -16.69
CA ARG A 363 22.10 15.18 -17.67
C ARG A 363 20.71 14.57 -17.65
N TYR A 364 20.20 14.24 -16.46
CA TYR A 364 18.85 13.65 -16.33
C TYR A 364 17.84 14.64 -15.72
N ARG A 365 18.32 15.78 -15.23
CA ARG A 365 17.51 16.88 -14.73
C ARG A 365 16.44 17.34 -15.72
N GLY A 366 16.76 17.47 -17.01
CA GLY A 366 15.77 17.84 -18.04
C GLY A 366 14.58 16.89 -18.11
N PHE A 367 14.82 15.59 -17.89
CA PHE A 367 13.75 14.59 -17.80
C PHE A 367 12.96 14.72 -16.50
N LEU A 368 13.62 14.92 -15.35
CA LEU A 368 12.93 15.02 -14.04
C LEU A 368 12.16 16.35 -13.87
N GLU A 369 12.64 17.44 -14.46
CA GLU A 369 11.97 18.75 -14.48
C GLU A 369 10.88 18.82 -15.57
N TRP A 370 10.65 17.74 -16.32
CA TRP A 370 9.68 17.73 -17.40
C TRP A 370 8.27 18.06 -16.91
N ASN A 371 7.61 18.98 -17.60
CA ASN A 371 6.27 19.47 -17.26
C ASN A 371 5.19 18.38 -17.21
N VAL A 372 5.41 17.21 -17.82
CA VAL A 372 4.51 16.05 -17.66
C VAL A 372 4.44 15.61 -16.20
N TRP A 373 5.58 15.53 -15.50
CA TRP A 373 5.62 15.09 -14.10
C TRP A 373 4.84 15.98 -13.17
N ARG A 374 4.70 17.26 -13.52
CA ARG A 374 3.87 18.21 -12.77
C ARG A 374 2.38 17.89 -12.82
N ARG A 375 1.90 17.32 -13.94
CA ARG A 375 0.50 16.86 -14.06
C ARG A 375 0.32 15.57 -13.27
N THR A 376 1.25 14.62 -13.44
CA THR A 376 1.23 13.35 -12.72
C THR A 376 1.38 13.51 -11.22
N SER A 377 2.17 14.49 -10.75
CA SER A 377 2.38 14.77 -9.32
C SER A 377 1.13 15.25 -8.59
N ARG A 378 0.13 15.77 -9.31
CA ARG A 378 -1.18 16.09 -8.72
C ARG A 378 -2.02 14.85 -8.47
N LEU A 379 -1.74 13.75 -9.17
CA LEU A 379 -2.43 12.46 -9.03
C LEU A 379 -1.73 11.51 -8.06
N THR A 380 -0.49 11.79 -7.64
CA THR A 380 0.29 10.87 -6.79
C THR A 380 -0.38 10.63 -5.45
N TYR A 381 -1.15 11.59 -4.93
CA TYR A 381 -1.96 11.35 -3.74
C TYR A 381 -3.02 10.27 -3.96
N SER A 382 -3.88 10.52 -4.94
CA SER A 382 -4.95 9.60 -5.32
C SER A 382 -4.39 8.21 -5.67
N ALA A 383 -3.25 8.16 -6.36
CA ALA A 383 -2.53 6.92 -6.67
C ALA A 383 -2.05 6.20 -5.41
N TYR A 384 -1.43 6.92 -4.48
CA TYR A 384 -1.00 6.37 -3.19
C TYR A 384 -2.17 5.84 -2.35
N LEU A 385 -3.34 6.48 -2.38
CA LEU A 385 -4.49 5.97 -1.63
C LEU A 385 -5.05 4.66 -2.22
N LEU A 386 -5.08 4.54 -3.55
CA LEU A 386 -5.80 3.47 -4.24
C LEU A 386 -4.92 2.25 -4.55
N HIS A 387 -3.59 2.41 -4.68
CA HIS A 387 -2.72 1.32 -5.16
C HIS A 387 -2.79 0.06 -4.30
N PHE A 388 -2.80 0.18 -2.96
CA PHE A 388 -2.88 -0.97 -2.07
C PHE A 388 -4.19 -1.75 -2.22
N SER A 389 -5.32 -1.06 -2.39
CA SER A 389 -6.62 -1.69 -2.64
C SER A 389 -6.63 -2.43 -3.98
N LEU A 390 -6.04 -1.84 -5.03
CA LEU A 390 -5.92 -2.49 -6.34
C LEU A 390 -5.00 -3.71 -6.31
N ILE A 391 -3.86 -3.61 -5.62
CA ILE A 391 -2.95 -4.74 -5.39
C ILE A 391 -3.71 -5.88 -4.74
N ARG A 392 -4.45 -5.60 -3.66
CA ARG A 392 -5.26 -6.61 -2.96
C ARG A 392 -6.30 -7.24 -3.88
N ILE A 393 -7.08 -6.45 -4.62
CA ILE A 393 -8.10 -6.97 -5.54
C ILE A 393 -7.45 -7.88 -6.59
N ILE A 394 -6.36 -7.45 -7.23
CA ILE A 394 -5.69 -8.23 -8.27
C ILE A 394 -5.08 -9.53 -7.71
N ILE A 395 -4.57 -9.52 -6.48
CA ILE A 395 -4.04 -10.73 -5.83
C ILE A 395 -5.19 -11.67 -5.45
N THR A 396 -6.26 -11.17 -4.80
CA THR A 396 -7.37 -12.00 -4.32
C THR A 396 -8.23 -12.57 -5.47
N MET A 397 -8.32 -11.90 -6.61
CA MET A 397 -9.06 -12.40 -7.78
C MET A 397 -8.33 -13.56 -8.49
N ARG A 398 -7.09 -13.90 -8.11
CA ARG A 398 -6.36 -15.01 -8.73
C ARG A 398 -6.72 -16.34 -8.08
N THR A 399 -7.18 -17.27 -8.91
CA THR A 399 -7.55 -18.64 -8.51
C THR A 399 -6.50 -19.69 -8.89
N SER A 400 -5.45 -19.30 -9.61
CA SER A 400 -4.38 -20.19 -10.07
C SER A 400 -3.00 -19.76 -9.56
N THR A 401 -2.11 -20.72 -9.36
CA THR A 401 -0.71 -20.47 -9.01
C THR A 401 0.01 -19.74 -10.16
N ILE A 402 0.82 -18.74 -9.82
CA ILE A 402 1.66 -18.00 -10.76
C ILE A 402 3.11 -18.41 -10.61
N GLN A 403 3.82 -18.55 -11.73
CA GLN A 403 5.28 -18.58 -11.72
C GLN A 403 5.78 -17.14 -11.74
N VAL A 404 6.49 -16.75 -10.69
CA VAL A 404 7.05 -15.41 -10.56
C VAL A 404 8.42 -15.40 -11.25
N ASP A 405 8.46 -14.90 -12.47
CA ASP A 405 9.70 -14.58 -13.16
C ASP A 405 9.86 -13.05 -13.33
N THR A 406 11.01 -12.63 -13.88
CA THR A 406 11.30 -11.21 -14.11
C THR A 406 10.30 -10.57 -15.08
N THR A 407 9.85 -11.32 -16.09
CA THR A 407 8.91 -10.83 -17.11
C THR A 407 7.52 -10.60 -16.52
N HIS A 408 7.04 -11.56 -15.74
CA HIS A 408 5.79 -11.50 -14.98
C HIS A 408 5.83 -10.33 -14.01
N THR A 409 6.93 -10.16 -13.28
CA THR A 409 7.11 -9.06 -12.33
C THR A 409 7.03 -7.70 -13.02
N VAL A 410 7.69 -7.52 -14.16
CA VAL A 410 7.64 -6.27 -14.95
C VAL A 410 6.23 -6.02 -15.49
N LYS A 411 5.59 -7.03 -16.09
CA LYS A 411 4.23 -6.91 -16.63
C LYS A 411 3.21 -6.56 -15.54
N THR A 412 3.27 -7.24 -14.40
CA THR A 412 2.38 -7.00 -13.26
C THR A 412 2.61 -5.60 -12.69
N THR A 413 3.87 -5.16 -12.55
CA THR A 413 4.20 -3.80 -12.08
C THR A 413 3.66 -2.73 -13.03
N LEU A 414 3.86 -2.87 -14.35
CA LEU A 414 3.37 -1.91 -15.33
C LEU A 414 1.84 -1.85 -15.35
N THR A 415 1.18 -3.01 -15.24
CA THR A 415 -0.28 -3.11 -15.16
C THR A 415 -0.81 -2.40 -13.93
N LEU A 416 -0.23 -2.69 -12.75
CA LEU A 416 -0.61 -2.04 -11.49
C LEU A 416 -0.40 -0.53 -11.54
N LEU A 417 0.75 -0.07 -12.06
CA LEU A 417 1.06 1.35 -12.21
C LEU A 417 0.01 2.04 -13.09
N THR A 418 -0.29 1.46 -14.26
CA THR A 418 -1.24 2.01 -15.22
C THR A 418 -2.64 2.07 -14.63
N MET A 419 -3.13 0.96 -14.05
CA MET A 419 -4.45 0.90 -13.43
C MET A 419 -4.57 1.89 -12.27
N THR A 420 -3.54 1.99 -11.43
CA THR A 420 -3.50 2.93 -10.30
C THR A 420 -3.64 4.37 -10.78
N PHE A 421 -2.88 4.79 -11.81
CA PHE A 421 -2.96 6.16 -12.30
C PHE A 421 -4.25 6.47 -13.06
N ILE A 422 -4.85 5.48 -13.74
CA ILE A 422 -6.18 5.62 -14.36
C ILE A 422 -7.24 5.84 -13.26
N THR A 423 -7.26 4.99 -12.23
CA THR A 423 -8.22 5.13 -11.13
C THR A 423 -7.97 6.40 -10.31
N ALA A 424 -6.70 6.80 -10.16
CA ALA A 424 -6.31 8.03 -9.47
C ALA A 424 -6.81 9.27 -10.22
N LEU A 425 -6.75 9.28 -11.56
CA LEU A 425 -7.31 10.36 -12.37
C LEU A 425 -8.81 10.52 -12.14
N VAL A 426 -9.54 9.40 -12.16
CA VAL A 426 -10.99 9.39 -11.92
C VAL A 426 -11.31 9.90 -10.50
N PHE A 427 -10.62 9.38 -9.49
CA PHE A 427 -10.81 9.80 -8.10
C PHE A 427 -10.45 11.28 -7.89
N TRP A 428 -9.36 11.74 -8.50
CA TRP A 428 -8.94 13.13 -8.41
C TRP A 428 -10.00 14.07 -8.98
N LEU A 429 -10.58 13.74 -10.15
CA LEU A 429 -11.58 14.57 -10.81
C LEU A 429 -12.91 14.60 -10.05
N LEU A 430 -13.36 13.46 -9.55
CA LEU A 430 -14.68 13.30 -8.91
C LEU A 430 -14.71 13.66 -7.43
N VAL A 431 -13.56 13.55 -6.74
CA VAL A 431 -13.48 13.67 -5.28
C VAL A 431 -12.45 14.71 -4.88
N GLU A 432 -11.16 14.47 -5.16
CA GLU A 432 -10.08 15.29 -4.60
C GLU A 432 -10.17 16.77 -5.03
N ALA A 433 -10.31 17.02 -6.33
CA ALA A 433 -10.37 18.37 -6.88
C ALA A 433 -11.59 19.16 -6.41
N PRO A 434 -12.83 18.61 -6.41
CA PRO A 434 -14.00 19.27 -5.84
C PRO A 434 -13.81 19.68 -4.37
N PHE A 435 -13.35 18.76 -3.51
CA PHE A 435 -13.14 19.07 -2.10
C PHE A 435 -12.01 20.10 -1.89
N SER A 436 -10.94 20.04 -2.69
CA SER A 436 -9.88 21.06 -2.70
C SER A 436 -10.44 22.44 -3.09
N ASN A 437 -11.32 22.51 -4.08
CA ASN A 437 -11.94 23.75 -4.51
C ASN A 437 -12.89 24.33 -3.44
N ILE A 438 -13.70 23.50 -2.80
CA ILE A 438 -14.60 23.92 -1.71
C ILE A 438 -13.78 24.51 -0.56
N MET A 439 -12.69 23.84 -0.16
CA MET A 439 -11.81 24.34 0.90
C MET A 439 -11.20 25.69 0.54
N LYS A 440 -10.76 25.86 -0.71
CA LYS A 440 -10.24 27.15 -1.20
C LYS A 440 -11.30 28.25 -1.14
N GLU A 441 -12.55 27.97 -1.51
CA GLU A 441 -13.64 28.94 -1.47
C GLU A 441 -14.05 29.30 -0.03
N TYR A 442 -14.05 28.32 0.88
CA TYR A 442 -14.31 28.56 2.29
C TYR A 442 -13.26 29.50 2.90
N LEU A 443 -11.97 29.20 2.69
CA LEU A 443 -10.87 30.01 3.22
C LEU A 443 -10.81 31.41 2.60
N SER A 444 -11.14 31.55 1.30
CA SER A 444 -11.18 32.85 0.63
C SER A 444 -12.29 33.74 1.21
N THR A 445 -13.44 33.15 1.53
CA THR A 445 -14.58 33.85 2.14
C THR A 445 -14.25 34.35 3.54
N THR A 446 -13.59 33.54 4.37
CA THR A 446 -13.17 33.93 5.73
C THR A 446 -12.18 35.09 5.70
N LYS A 447 -11.14 35.02 4.86
CA LYS A 447 -10.17 36.13 4.70
C LYS A 447 -10.84 37.43 4.22
N ARG A 448 -11.87 37.34 3.36
CA ARG A 448 -12.61 38.52 2.89
C ARG A 448 -13.43 39.15 4.02
N LYS A 449 -14.02 38.33 4.91
CA LYS A 449 -14.73 38.82 6.11
C LYS A 449 -13.77 39.51 7.08
N ASP A 450 -12.60 38.94 7.33
CA ASP A 450 -11.60 39.52 8.23
C ASP A 450 -11.05 40.86 7.70
N LYS A 451 -10.74 40.94 6.39
CA LYS A 451 -10.34 42.20 5.75
C LYS A 451 -11.44 43.26 5.81
N LYS A 452 -12.72 42.88 5.68
CA LYS A 452 -13.84 43.81 5.76
C LYS A 452 -14.04 44.29 7.20
N LYS A 453 -13.84 43.44 8.21
CA LYS A 453 -13.90 43.79 9.64
C LYS A 453 -12.75 44.71 10.06
N ASN A 454 -11.55 44.50 9.53
CA ASN A 454 -10.38 45.35 9.79
C ASN A 454 -10.37 46.69 9.02
N LYS A 455 -11.28 46.89 8.05
CA LYS A 455 -11.49 48.19 7.38
C LYS A 455 -12.58 49.05 8.06
N ILE A 456 -13.33 48.47 9.00
CA ILE A 456 -14.43 49.13 9.71
C ILE A 456 -13.99 49.56 11.13
N LYS A 457 -12.84 49.09 11.60
CA LYS A 457 -12.08 49.66 12.72
C LYS A 457 -11.01 50.58 12.16
#